data_AF-A0A7G9B3E7-F1
#
_entry.id   AF-A0A7G9B3E7-F1
#
_cell.length_a   1.000
_cell.length_b   1.000
_cell.length_c   1.000
_cell.angle_alpha   90.00
_cell.angle_beta   90.00
_cell.angle_gamma   90.00
#
_symmetry.space_group_name_H-M   'P 1'
#
loop_
_entity.id
_entity.type
_entity.pdbx_description
1 polymer ?
#
loop_
_entity_poly.entity_id
_entity_poly.type
_entity_poly.pdbx_seq_one_letter_code
_entity_poly.pdbx_strand_id
1 'polypeptide(L)'
;MNYETYYIPANFTDAGRVLGLFAPRNLVETLIVTLPALYLCIMFLPLALTPKIIVTLAIIVPLGGFALVGISDDSLSRWLSAWWHWRRSRRLILFRGEVKR
;
A
#
# COMPACT_ATOMS: atom_id res chain seq x y z
N MET A 1 28.60 9.31 33.46
CA MET A 1 27.87 9.15 32.17
C MET A 1 27.11 10.44 31.95
N ASN A 2 27.65 11.35 31.14
CA ASN A 2 26.99 12.62 30.84
C ASN A 2 25.86 12.31 29.83
N TYR A 3 24.61 12.56 30.20
CA TYR A 3 23.46 12.22 29.38
C TYR A 3 23.14 13.42 28.50
N GLU A 4 23.65 13.42 27.28
CA GLU A 4 23.27 14.42 26.27
C GLU A 4 21.83 14.13 25.84
N THR A 5 20.91 15.01 26.23
CA THR A 5 19.48 14.85 25.91
C THR A 5 19.25 15.35 24.49
N TYR A 6 19.04 14.41 23.56
CA TYR A 6 18.76 14.72 22.16
C TYR A 6 17.26 15.05 21.99
N TYR A 7 16.94 16.29 21.62
CA TYR A 7 15.58 16.69 21.28
C TYR A 7 15.30 16.42 19.80
N ILE A 8 14.51 15.38 19.52
CA ILE A 8 14.00 15.14 18.17
C ILE A 8 12.85 16.13 17.94
N PRO A 9 12.95 17.02 16.95
CA PRO A 9 11.86 17.95 16.66
C PRO A 9 10.64 17.15 16.18
N ALA A 10 9.43 17.58 16.57
CA ALA A 10 8.18 16.87 16.29
C ALA A 10 7.97 16.56 14.79
N ASN A 11 8.62 17.30 13.89
CA ASN A 11 8.51 17.13 12.44
C ASN A 11 9.50 16.11 11.83
N PHE A 12 10.29 15.37 12.62
CA PHE A 12 11.30 14.44 12.06
C PHE A 12 10.69 13.21 11.37
N THR A 13 9.52 12.76 11.83
CA THR A 13 8.82 11.56 11.31
C THR A 13 7.67 11.92 10.36
N ASP A 14 7.09 13.11 10.53
CA ASP A 14 5.93 13.58 9.76
C ASP A 14 6.30 14.45 8.56
N ALA A 15 7.56 14.86 8.43
CA ALA A 15 8.04 15.62 7.28
C ALA A 15 7.80 14.86 5.97
N GLY A 16 6.81 15.30 5.20
CA GLY A 16 6.46 14.74 3.89
C GLY A 16 5.29 13.77 3.88
N ARG A 17 4.61 13.53 5.02
CA ARG A 17 3.34 12.78 5.04
C ARG A 17 2.17 13.64 4.58
N VAL A 18 1.28 13.06 3.78
CA VAL A 18 0.04 13.69 3.32
C VAL A 18 -0.96 13.68 4.47
N LEU A 19 -1.51 14.85 4.79
CA LEU A 19 -2.42 15.07 5.94
C LEU A 19 -1.81 14.68 7.30
N GLY A 20 -0.47 14.53 7.39
CA GLY A 20 0.22 14.05 8.60
C GLY A 20 0.01 12.56 8.89
N LEU A 21 -0.74 11.84 8.06
CA LEU A 21 -1.17 10.46 8.32
C LEU A 21 -0.61 9.47 7.28
N PHE A 22 -0.58 9.87 6.01
CA PHE A 22 -0.31 8.93 4.92
C PHE A 22 1.05 9.17 4.27
N ALA A 23 1.80 8.10 4.06
CA ALA A 23 3.02 8.19 3.27
C ALA A 23 2.68 8.59 1.81
N PRO A 24 3.46 9.47 1.17
CA PRO A 24 3.18 9.91 -0.20
C PRO A 24 3.23 8.75 -1.20
N ARG A 25 4.01 7.70 -0.92
CA ARG A 25 4.02 6.46 -1.72
C ARG A 25 2.68 5.74 -1.69
N ASN A 26 2.05 5.61 -0.52
CA ASN A 26 0.74 4.98 -0.39
C ASN A 26 -0.31 5.77 -1.16
N LEU A 27 -0.25 7.11 -1.15
CA LEU A 27 -1.13 7.95 -1.95
C LEU A 27 -0.97 7.69 -3.45
N VAL A 28 0.28 7.67 -3.95
CA VAL A 28 0.54 7.41 -5.37
C VAL A 28 0.06 6.01 -5.77
N GLU A 29 0.33 4.98 -4.97
CA GLU A 29 -0.15 3.61 -5.22
C GLU A 29 -1.68 3.53 -5.18
N THR A 30 -2.32 4.25 -4.25
CA THR A 30 -3.78 4.34 -4.16
C THR A 30 -4.35 4.91 -5.46
N LEU A 31 -3.77 5.98 -6.01
CA LEU A 31 -4.22 6.55 -7.28
C LEU A 31 -4.05 5.57 -8.45
N ILE A 32 -2.92 4.86 -8.50
CA ILE A 32 -2.65 3.85 -9.54
C ILE A 32 -3.66 2.70 -9.49
N VAL A 33 -4.14 2.32 -8.31
CA VAL A 33 -5.10 1.21 -8.16
C VAL A 33 -6.56 1.69 -8.32
N THR A 34 -6.90 2.85 -7.75
CA THR A 34 -8.29 3.35 -7.72
C THR A 34 -8.74 3.97 -9.05
N LEU A 35 -7.88 4.73 -9.74
CA LEU A 35 -8.28 5.42 -10.99
C LEU A 35 -8.65 4.43 -12.11
N PRO A 36 -7.87 3.36 -12.37
CA PRO A 36 -8.28 2.35 -13.34
C PRO A 36 -9.55 1.62 -12.91
N ALA A 37 -9.66 1.25 -11.63
CA ALA A 37 -10.87 0.59 -11.12
C ALA A 37 -12.12 1.47 -11.31
N LEU A 38 -12.01 2.77 -11.04
CA LEU A 38 -13.08 3.74 -11.23
C LEU A 38 -13.49 3.83 -12.70
N TYR A 39 -12.52 3.92 -13.59
CA TYR A 39 -12.76 3.94 -15.04
C TYR A 39 -13.49 2.66 -15.48
N LEU A 40 -13.06 1.50 -15.02
CA LEU A 40 -13.70 0.22 -15.32
C LEU A 40 -15.16 0.18 -14.82
N CYS A 41 -15.41 0.63 -13.59
CA CYS A 41 -16.78 0.69 -13.05
C CYS A 41 -17.69 1.61 -13.88
N ILE A 42 -17.21 2.76 -14.33
CA ILE A 42 -18.03 3.70 -15.12
C ILE A 42 -18.32 3.15 -16.52
N MET A 43 -17.31 2.57 -17.17
CA MET A 43 -17.41 2.06 -18.54
C MET A 43 -18.23 0.76 -18.64
N PHE A 44 -18.03 -0.17 -17.70
CA PHE A 44 -18.56 -1.53 -17.85
C PHE A 44 -19.85 -1.79 -17.07
N LEU A 45 -20.32 -0.87 -16.22
CA LEU A 45 -21.52 -1.08 -15.40
C LEU A 45 -22.77 -0.58 -16.15
N PRO A 46 -23.65 -1.46 -16.67
CA PRO A 46 -24.82 -1.07 -17.46
C PRO A 46 -26.02 -0.75 -16.55
N LEU A 47 -25.82 0.15 -15.58
CA LEU A 47 -26.85 0.61 -14.66
C LEU A 47 -27.27 2.04 -14.99
N ALA A 48 -28.46 2.43 -14.56
CA ALA A 48 -28.87 3.83 -14.52
C ALA A 48 -27.93 4.66 -13.64
N LEU A 49 -27.91 5.98 -13.82
CA LEU A 49 -26.91 6.87 -13.20
C LEU A 49 -26.81 6.70 -11.67
N THR A 50 -27.92 6.75 -10.95
CA THR A 50 -27.95 6.66 -9.48
C THR A 50 -27.41 5.33 -8.95
N PRO A 51 -27.93 4.15 -9.34
CA PRO A 51 -27.37 2.88 -8.88
C PRO A 51 -25.94 2.64 -9.37
N LYS A 52 -25.58 3.15 -10.55
CA LYS A 52 -24.19 3.11 -11.03
C LYS A 52 -23.25 3.80 -10.06
N ILE A 53 -23.56 5.04 -9.65
CA ILE A 53 -22.73 5.81 -8.71
C ILE A 53 -22.63 5.09 -7.36
N ILE A 54 -23.75 4.59 -6.81
CA ILE A 54 -23.77 3.90 -5.52
C ILE A 54 -22.86 2.67 -5.54
N VAL A 55 -22.99 1.82 -6.56
CA VAL A 55 -22.16 0.60 -6.69
C VAL A 55 -20.69 0.97 -6.88
N THR A 56 -20.41 1.98 -7.69
CA THR A 56 -19.05 2.44 -7.94
C THR A 56 -18.39 2.92 -6.65
N LEU A 57 -19.08 3.75 -5.85
CA LEU A 57 -18.58 4.22 -4.56
C LEU A 57 -18.39 3.06 -3.56
N ALA A 58 -19.32 2.12 -3.52
CA ALA A 58 -19.23 0.94 -2.65
C ALA A 58 -18.00 0.07 -2.94
N ILE A 59 -17.47 0.09 -4.16
CA ILE A 59 -16.26 -0.63 -4.55
C ILE A 59 -15.01 0.23 -4.34
N ILE A 60 -15.04 1.48 -4.82
CA ILE A 60 -13.85 2.34 -4.87
C ILE A 60 -13.45 2.84 -3.48
N VAL A 61 -14.41 3.14 -2.59
CA VAL A 61 -14.09 3.66 -1.25
C VAL A 61 -13.33 2.63 -0.41
N PRO A 62 -13.79 1.37 -0.28
CA PRO A 62 -13.01 0.36 0.45
C PRO A 62 -11.66 0.06 -0.20
N LEU A 63 -11.62 -0.03 -1.54
CA LEU A 63 -10.40 -0.33 -2.29
C LEU A 63 -9.35 0.78 -2.15
N GLY A 64 -9.78 2.05 -2.23
CA GLY A 64 -8.93 3.21 -2.00
C GLY A 64 -8.49 3.32 -0.55
N GLY A 65 -9.39 3.11 0.41
CA GLY A 65 -9.08 3.11 1.84
C GLY A 65 -8.03 2.06 2.19
N PHE A 66 -8.18 0.83 1.70
CA PHE A 66 -7.22 -0.25 1.91
C PHE A 66 -5.84 0.08 1.29
N ALA A 67 -5.82 0.63 0.08
CA ALA A 67 -4.57 1.01 -0.57
C ALA A 67 -3.85 2.18 0.12
N LEU A 68 -4.61 3.09 0.72
CA LEU A 68 -4.08 4.27 1.39
C LEU A 68 -3.54 3.95 2.78
N VAL A 69 -4.23 3.07 3.52
CA VAL A 69 -3.75 2.55 4.82
C VAL A 69 -2.49 1.70 4.63
N GLY A 70 -2.42 0.90 3.56
CA GLY A 70 -1.32 -0.02 3.35
C GLY A 70 -1.38 -1.22 4.29
N ILE A 71 -0.29 -2.01 4.34
CA ILE A 71 -0.22 -3.22 5.16
C ILE A 71 1.06 -3.15 6.00
N SER A 72 0.92 -3.24 7.33
CA SER A 72 2.06 -3.29 8.26
C SER A 72 3.04 -2.11 8.10
N ASP A 73 2.50 -0.88 8.02
CA ASP A 73 3.24 0.37 7.77
C ASP A 73 3.98 0.47 6.42
N ASP A 74 3.88 -0.57 5.58
CA ASP A 74 4.45 -0.59 4.23
C ASP A 74 3.37 -0.32 3.16
N SER A 75 3.85 0.17 2.01
CA SER A 75 3.02 0.38 0.83
C SER A 75 2.61 -0.98 0.21
N LEU A 76 1.46 -1.01 -0.47
CA LEU A 76 0.94 -2.24 -1.07
C LEU A 76 1.93 -2.89 -2.04
N SER A 77 2.65 -2.08 -2.83
CA SER A 77 3.62 -2.60 -3.79
C SER A 77 4.80 -3.30 -3.10
N ARG A 78 5.24 -2.79 -1.94
CA ARG A 78 6.30 -3.41 -1.13
C ARG A 78 5.84 -4.73 -0.56
N TRP A 79 4.65 -4.76 0.04
CA TRP A 79 4.07 -5.98 0.54
C TRP A 79 3.92 -7.04 -0.56
N LEU A 80 3.39 -6.63 -1.73
CA LEU A 80 3.20 -7.52 -2.87
C LEU A 80 4.53 -8.05 -3.43
N SER A 81 5.54 -7.18 -3.52
CA SER A 81 6.89 -7.56 -3.95
C SER A 81 7.49 -8.59 -2.99
N ALA A 82 7.45 -8.33 -1.68
CA ALA A 82 7.95 -9.26 -0.66
C ALA A 82 7.22 -10.60 -0.70
N TRP A 83 5.90 -10.57 -0.82
CA TRP A 83 5.08 -11.77 -0.98
C TRP A 83 5.45 -12.56 -2.24
N TRP A 84 5.65 -11.86 -3.37
CA TRP A 84 6.00 -12.48 -4.64
C TRP A 84 7.40 -13.10 -4.61
N HIS A 85 8.38 -12.39 -4.04
CA HIS A 85 9.72 -12.90 -3.80
C HIS A 85 9.69 -14.15 -2.93
N TRP A 86 8.97 -14.10 -1.80
CA TRP A 86 8.76 -15.27 -0.96
C TRP A 86 8.11 -16.41 -1.73
N ARG A 87 7.04 -16.15 -2.50
CA ARG A 87 6.31 -17.17 -3.27
C ARG A 87 7.20 -17.90 -4.28
N ARG A 88 8.10 -17.17 -4.95
CA ARG A 88 9.11 -17.72 -5.87
C ARG A 88 10.21 -18.48 -5.14
N SER A 89 10.73 -17.94 -4.04
CA SER A 89 11.81 -18.53 -3.25
C SER A 89 11.37 -19.69 -2.35
N ARG A 90 10.06 -19.94 -2.17
CA ARG A 90 9.55 -21.12 -1.45
C ARG A 90 10.07 -22.45 -2.00
N ARG A 91 10.54 -22.49 -3.25
CA ARG A 91 11.12 -23.69 -3.88
C ARG A 91 12.59 -23.94 -3.51
N LEU A 92 13.27 -23.00 -2.84
CA LEU A 92 14.71 -23.07 -2.51
C LEU A 92 15.00 -23.36 -1.02
N ILE A 93 13.98 -23.57 -0.20
CA ILE A 93 14.15 -23.83 1.25
C ILE A 93 14.69 -25.26 1.53
N LEU A 94 14.89 -26.06 0.47
CA LEU A 94 15.50 -27.39 0.53
C LEU A 94 16.94 -27.39 0.00
N PHE A 95 17.74 -26.38 0.34
CA PHE A 95 19.19 -26.49 0.18
C PHE A 95 19.80 -27.09 1.44
N ARG A 96 20.07 -28.39 1.35
CA ARG A 96 20.99 -29.15 2.22
C ARG A 96 22.23 -28.29 2.48
N GLY A 97 22.53 -28.07 3.77
CA GLY A 97 23.69 -27.34 4.22
C GLY A 97 25.00 -28.02 3.87
N GLU A 98 25.51 -27.77 2.68
CA GLU A 98 26.95 -27.88 2.41
C GLU A 98 27.46 -26.58 1.80
N VAL A 99 27.79 -25.64 2.68
CA VAL A 99 28.78 -24.61 2.36
C VAL A 99 30.14 -25.24 2.66
N LYS A 100 30.83 -25.74 1.63
CA LYS A 100 32.26 -26.00 1.73
C LYS A 100 32.99 -24.65 1.70
N ARG A 101 33.80 -24.42 2.74
CA ARG A 101 34.74 -23.30 2.87
C ARG A 101 35.80 -23.32 1.78
#